data_AF-A0A5B7BFV1-F1
#
_entry.id   AF-A0A5B7BFV1-F1
#
_cell.length_a   1.000
_cell.length_b   1.000
_cell.length_c   1.000
_cell.angle_alpha   90.00
_cell.angle_beta   90.00
_cell.angle_gamma   90.00
#
_symmetry.space_group_name_H-M   'P 1'
#
loop_
_entity.id
_entity.type
_entity.pdbx_description
1 polymer ?
#
loop_
_entity_poly.entity_id
_entity_poly.type
_entity_poly.pdbx_seq_one_letter_code
_entity_poly.pdbx_strand_id
1 'polypeptide(L)'
;MIDDISLMEVAANGSSNHVLDFLHYCYTLTAQFGCSLVALNHDDIYSSMEGPTLILQMEYLADVMIKAEPLATGLATDVHGQLTVLNKGISDGLGNSRKKLRNFHFKVKENSVDYFYPGTQG
;
A
#
# COMPACT_ATOMS: atom_id res chain seq x y z
N MET A 1 -5.06 9.58 7.65
CA MET A 1 -4.13 8.43 7.62
C MET A 1 -4.55 7.49 8.72
N ILE A 2 -4.65 6.21 8.43
CA ILE A 2 -4.90 5.15 9.41
C ILE A 2 -3.66 4.26 9.37
N ASP A 3 -3.06 4.10 10.54
CA ASP A 3 -1.88 3.26 10.72
C ASP A 3 -2.30 1.87 11.20
N ASP A 4 -1.59 0.84 10.74
CA ASP A 4 -1.76 -0.57 11.12
C ASP A 4 -3.22 -1.09 11.10
N ILE A 5 -3.73 -1.36 9.90
CA ILE A 5 -5.09 -1.87 9.69
C ILE A 5 -5.30 -3.27 10.30
N SER A 6 -4.27 -4.10 10.35
CA SER A 6 -4.32 -5.42 10.99
C SER A 6 -4.76 -5.35 12.45
N LEU A 7 -4.32 -4.35 13.22
CA LEU A 7 -4.80 -4.18 14.61
C LEU A 7 -6.28 -3.85 14.69
N MET A 8 -6.80 -3.10 13.72
CA MET A 8 -8.22 -2.77 13.66
C MET A 8 -9.07 -4.00 13.34
N GLU A 9 -8.57 -4.90 12.50
CA GLU A 9 -9.21 -6.20 12.25
C GLU A 9 -9.27 -7.05 13.52
N VAL A 10 -8.19 -7.09 14.31
CA VAL A 10 -8.17 -7.76 15.62
C VAL A 10 -9.20 -7.13 16.57
N ALA A 11 -9.26 -5.80 16.65
CA ALA A 11 -10.22 -5.09 17.47
C ALA A 11 -11.68 -5.30 17.02
N ALA A 12 -11.88 -5.63 15.74
CA ALA A 12 -13.16 -6.00 15.17
C ALA A 12 -13.48 -7.51 15.30
N ASN A 13 -12.81 -8.23 16.22
CA ASN A 13 -12.91 -9.67 16.41
C ASN A 13 -12.61 -10.49 15.14
N GLY A 14 -11.64 -10.05 14.34
CA GLY A 14 -11.27 -10.70 13.08
C GLY A 14 -12.26 -10.45 11.93
N SER A 15 -13.19 -9.50 12.07
CA SER A 15 -14.16 -9.18 11.02
C SER A 15 -13.58 -8.18 10.01
N SER A 16 -13.08 -8.69 8.89
CA SER A 16 -12.63 -7.85 7.77
C SER A 16 -13.75 -6.97 7.22
N ASN A 17 -15.00 -7.43 7.24
CA ASN A 17 -16.16 -6.64 6.78
C ASN A 17 -16.37 -5.38 7.60
N HIS A 18 -16.27 -5.45 8.94
CA HIS A 18 -16.41 -4.26 9.79
C HIS A 18 -15.31 -3.24 9.50
N VAL A 19 -14.09 -3.70 9.23
CA VAL A 19 -12.96 -2.85 8.84
C VAL A 19 -13.21 -2.20 7.49
N LEU A 20 -13.65 -2.97 6.48
CA LEU A 20 -13.94 -2.45 5.14
C LEU A 20 -15.09 -1.44 5.15
N ASP A 21 -16.15 -1.69 5.92
CA ASP A 21 -17.26 -0.75 6.08
C ASP A 21 -16.78 0.56 6.69
N PHE A 22 -15.95 0.50 7.74
CA PHE A 22 -15.35 1.69 8.34
C PHE A 22 -14.49 2.47 7.33
N LEU A 23 -13.63 1.79 6.59
CA LEU A 23 -12.80 2.42 5.54
C LEU A 23 -13.65 3.03 4.43
N HIS A 24 -14.75 2.39 4.05
CA HIS A 24 -15.70 2.93 3.08
C HIS A 24 -16.32 4.24 3.57
N TYR A 25 -16.77 4.30 4.83
CA TYR A 25 -17.26 5.54 5.42
C TYR A 25 -16.18 6.63 5.44
N CYS A 26 -14.95 6.32 5.84
CA CYS A 26 -13.84 7.26 5.77
C CYS A 26 -13.60 7.77 4.34
N TYR A 27 -13.66 6.88 3.35
CA TYR A 27 -13.47 7.23 1.94
C TYR A 27 -14.58 8.16 1.44
N THR A 28 -15.85 7.91 1.75
CA THR A 28 -16.95 8.79 1.33
C THR A 28 -16.82 10.23 1.84
N LEU A 29 -16.24 10.41 3.03
CA LEU A 29 -15.93 11.74 3.58
C LEU A 29 -14.82 12.46 2.79
N THR A 30 -13.93 11.74 2.11
CA THR A 30 -12.84 12.38 1.35
C THR A 30 -13.34 13.28 0.23
N ALA A 31 -14.43 12.92 -0.45
CA ALA A 31 -15.06 13.75 -1.47
C ALA A 31 -15.65 15.04 -0.89
N GLN A 32 -16.18 14.98 0.33
CA GLN A 32 -16.74 16.14 1.03
C GLN A 32 -15.65 17.13 1.47
N PHE A 33 -14.50 16.61 1.93
CA PHE A 33 -13.43 17.43 2.50
C PHE A 33 -12.24 17.68 1.55
N GLY A 34 -12.27 17.11 0.35
CA GLY A 34 -11.19 17.23 -0.64
C GLY A 34 -9.86 16.65 -0.15
N CYS A 35 -9.90 15.55 0.62
CA CYS A 35 -8.71 14.92 1.20
C CYS A 35 -8.45 13.52 0.61
N SER A 36 -7.45 12.80 1.12
CA SER A 36 -7.15 11.43 0.70
C SER A 36 -7.11 10.49 1.90
N LEU A 37 -7.65 9.28 1.71
CA LEU A 37 -7.53 8.20 2.68
C LEU A 37 -6.26 7.40 2.39
N VAL A 38 -5.37 7.35 3.37
CA VAL A 38 -4.14 6.53 3.34
C VAL A 38 -4.23 5.53 4.47
N ALA A 39 -4.10 4.25 4.16
CA ALA A 39 -4.14 3.14 5.10
C ALA A 39 -2.86 2.31 4.97
N LEU A 40 -2.20 2.03 6.09
CA LEU A 40 -0.99 1.20 6.15
C LEU A 40 -1.36 -0.20 6.66
N ASN A 41 -0.76 -1.24 6.07
CA ASN A 41 -0.94 -2.61 6.50
C ASN A 41 0.37 -3.40 6.38
N HIS A 42 0.45 -4.51 7.11
CA HIS A 42 1.59 -5.43 7.13
C HIS A 42 1.24 -6.74 6.42
N ASP A 43 1.97 -7.06 5.35
CA ASP A 43 1.71 -8.23 4.49
C ASP A 43 2.01 -9.57 5.20
N ASP A 44 3.01 -9.58 6.08
CA ASP A 44 3.48 -10.77 6.80
C ASP A 44 2.47 -11.33 7.81
N ILE A 45 1.58 -10.49 8.34
CA ILE A 45 0.49 -10.91 9.25
C ILE A 45 -0.46 -11.90 8.56
N TYR A 46 -0.61 -11.81 7.25
CA TYR A 46 -1.52 -12.64 6.47
C TYR A 46 -0.84 -13.87 5.86
N SER A 47 0.48 -14.02 6.03
CA SER A 47 1.31 -15.04 5.37
C SER A 47 0.89 -16.50 5.66
N SER A 48 0.22 -16.75 6.79
CA SER A 48 -0.23 -18.08 7.21
C SER A 48 -1.73 -18.34 7.01
N MET A 49 -2.49 -17.38 6.46
CA MET A 49 -3.94 -17.49 6.35
C MET A 49 -4.37 -18.13 5.02
N GLU A 50 -5.27 -19.10 5.09
CA GLU A 50 -5.93 -19.68 3.91
C GLU A 50 -7.25 -18.93 3.63
N GLY A 51 -7.32 -18.17 2.54
CA GLY A 51 -8.55 -17.48 2.12
C GLY A 51 -8.33 -16.05 1.59
N PRO A 52 -9.40 -15.35 1.16
CA PRO A 52 -9.30 -13.94 0.80
C PRO A 52 -9.02 -13.11 2.06
N THR A 53 -7.81 -12.59 2.15
CA THR A 53 -7.33 -11.78 3.28
C THR A 53 -7.80 -10.33 3.14
N LEU A 54 -7.94 -9.63 4.26
CA LEU A 54 -8.29 -8.21 4.27
C LEU A 54 -7.35 -7.38 3.37
N ILE A 55 -6.05 -7.71 3.36
CA ILE A 55 -5.07 -7.03 2.52
C ILE A 55 -5.41 -7.15 1.02
N LEU A 56 -5.85 -8.31 0.52
CA LEU A 56 -6.24 -8.48 -0.89
C LEU A 56 -7.48 -7.64 -1.25
N GLN A 57 -8.44 -7.54 -0.33
CA GLN A 57 -9.64 -6.72 -0.53
C GLN A 57 -9.30 -5.23 -0.56
N MET A 58 -8.45 -4.77 0.36
CA MET A 58 -7.94 -3.40 0.38
C MET A 58 -7.14 -3.09 -0.89
N GLU A 59 -6.23 -4.00 -1.27
CA GLU A 59 -5.47 -3.88 -2.51
C GLU A 59 -6.42 -3.69 -3.67
N TYR A 60 -7.48 -4.50 -3.81
CA TYR A 60 -8.47 -4.39 -4.87
C TYR A 60 -9.17 -3.01 -4.89
N LEU A 61 -9.58 -2.50 -3.72
CA LEU A 61 -10.33 -1.25 -3.58
C LEU A 61 -9.47 0.01 -3.73
N ALA A 62 -8.17 -0.06 -3.46
CA ALA A 62 -7.29 1.11 -3.50
C ALA A 62 -7.08 1.66 -4.92
N ASP A 63 -7.17 2.99 -5.07
CA ASP A 63 -6.85 3.72 -6.30
C ASP A 63 -5.34 3.66 -6.62
N VAL A 64 -4.52 3.75 -5.56
CA VAL A 64 -3.05 3.68 -5.61
C VAL A 64 -2.58 2.73 -4.53
N MET A 65 -1.74 1.77 -4.93
CA MET A 65 -1.07 0.85 -4.03
C MET A 65 0.42 1.16 -4.00
N ILE A 66 0.99 1.25 -2.80
CA ILE A 66 2.42 1.45 -2.57
C ILE A 66 2.89 0.30 -1.69
N LYS A 67 3.76 -0.56 -2.22
CA LYS A 67 4.32 -1.70 -1.50
C LYS A 67 5.80 -1.46 -1.21
N ALA A 68 6.19 -1.49 0.06
CA ALA A 68 7.58 -1.45 0.48
C ALA A 68 8.02 -2.87 0.85
N GLU A 69 9.09 -3.36 0.22
CA GLU A 69 9.56 -4.74 0.40
C GLU A 69 11.09 -4.76 0.55
N PRO A 70 11.65 -5.75 1.27
CA PRO A 70 13.08 -6.00 1.24
C PRO A 70 13.52 -6.41 -0.18
N LEU A 71 14.81 -6.29 -0.46
CA LEU A 71 15.37 -6.82 -1.71
C LEU A 71 15.38 -8.35 -1.68
N ALA A 72 14.90 -8.97 -2.78
CA ALA A 72 14.92 -10.42 -2.95
C ALA A 72 16.35 -11.01 -2.92
N THR A 73 17.37 -10.20 -3.24
CA THR A 73 18.78 -10.60 -3.23
C THR A 73 19.44 -10.57 -1.85
N GLY A 74 18.70 -10.18 -0.80
CA GLY A 74 19.22 -10.04 0.56
C GLY A 74 19.69 -8.62 0.89
N LEU A 75 20.48 -8.49 1.96
CA LEU A 75 20.91 -7.20 2.51
C LEU A 75 22.01 -6.56 1.65
N ALA A 76 21.87 -5.27 1.37
CA ALA A 76 22.90 -4.44 0.74
C ALA A 76 23.16 -3.18 1.58
N THR A 77 24.40 -2.70 1.60
CA THR A 77 24.80 -1.47 2.31
C THR A 77 24.20 -0.20 1.71
N ASP A 78 23.92 -0.25 0.41
CA ASP A 78 23.52 0.92 -0.37
C ASP A 78 22.07 0.87 -0.85
N VAL A 79 21.40 -0.26 -0.62
CA VAL A 79 19.98 -0.43 -0.95
C VAL A 79 19.31 -1.20 0.19
N HIS A 80 18.36 -0.56 0.87
CA HIS A 80 17.68 -1.15 2.02
C HIS A 80 16.38 -1.85 1.63
N GLY A 81 15.83 -1.55 0.45
CA GLY A 81 14.65 -2.23 -0.08
C GLY A 81 14.17 -1.64 -1.40
N GLN A 82 12.98 -2.08 -1.81
CA GLN A 82 12.28 -1.62 -3.00
C GLN A 82 10.90 -1.06 -2.67
N LEU A 83 10.47 -0.10 -3.46
CA LEU A 83 9.15 0.52 -3.42
C LEU A 83 8.45 0.31 -4.76
N THR A 84 7.35 -0.43 -4.74
CA THR A 84 6.48 -0.66 -5.90
C THR A 84 5.27 0.27 -5.81
N VAL A 85 5.07 1.12 -6.82
CA VAL A 85 3.91 2.01 -6.92
C VAL A 85 3.04 1.57 -8.08
N LEU A 86 1.82 1.11 -7.77
CA LEU A 86 0.79 0.76 -8.74
C LEU A 86 -0.33 1.80 -8.68
N ASN A 87 -0.44 2.61 -9.73
CA ASN A 87 -1.60 3.48 -9.93
C ASN A 87 -2.61 2.76 -10.83
N LYS A 88 -3.81 2.50 -10.31
CA LYS A 88 -4.83 1.74 -11.05
C LYS A 88 -5.61 2.56 -12.07
N GLY A 89 -5.49 3.89 -12.03
CA GLY A 89 -6.26 4.79 -12.86
C GLY A 89 -7.69 4.93 -12.38
N ILE A 90 -8.19 6.16 -12.31
CA ILE A 90 -9.62 6.41 -12.13
C ILE A 90 -10.28 6.07 -13.47
N SER A 91 -11.26 5.18 -13.45
CA SER A 91 -12.07 4.85 -14.64
C SER A 91 -13.09 5.96 -14.90
N ASP A 92 -12.62 7.19 -15.09
CA ASP A 92 -13.48 8.25 -15.61
C ASP A 92 -13.72 7.95 -17.08
N GLY A 93 -14.99 7.90 -17.49
CA GLY A 93 -15.49 7.37 -18.77
C GLY A 93 -15.01 8.04 -20.06
N LEU A 94 -13.88 8.75 -20.04
CA LEU A 94 -13.26 9.41 -21.17
C LEU A 94 -11.72 9.27 -21.13
N GLY A 95 -11.23 8.05 -21.33
CA GLY A 95 -9.81 7.82 -21.63
C GLY A 95 -9.22 6.63 -20.88
N ASN A 96 -8.59 5.74 -21.64
CA ASN A 96 -7.93 4.53 -21.15
C ASN A 96 -6.75 4.87 -20.22
N SER A 97 -7.02 5.12 -18.94
CA SER A 97 -5.98 5.32 -17.93
C SER A 97 -5.25 4.00 -17.70
N ARG A 98 -4.14 3.79 -18.42
CA ARG A 98 -3.33 2.58 -18.33
C ARG A 98 -2.77 2.44 -16.92
N LYS A 99 -2.97 1.29 -16.28
CA LYS A 99 -2.30 0.93 -15.01
C LYS A 99 -0.82 1.25 -15.11
N LYS A 100 -0.30 2.10 -14.22
CA LYS A 100 1.11 2.50 -14.23
C LYS A 100 1.81 1.87 -13.03
N LEU A 101 2.65 0.88 -13.32
CA LEU A 101 3.55 0.27 -12.36
C LEU A 101 4.92 0.97 -12.42
N ARG A 102 5.46 1.37 -11.28
CA ARG A 102 6.83 1.90 -11.15
C ARG A 102 7.52 1.27 -9.97
N ASN A 103 8.78 0.90 -10.15
CA ASN A 103 9.62 0.33 -9.10
C ASN A 103 10.79 1.28 -8.83
N PHE A 104 11.08 1.47 -7.55
CA PHE A 104 12.20 2.25 -7.05
C PHE A 104 12.97 1.42 -6.04
N HIS A 105 14.26 1.67 -5.90
CA HIS A 105 15.04 1.28 -4.74
C HIS A 105 15.04 2.42 -3.73
N PHE A 106 15.14 2.08 -2.45
CA PHE A 106 15.29 3.08 -1.39
C PHE A 106 16.47 2.78 -0.47
N LYS A 107 17.09 3.86 0.02
CA LYS A 107 18.11 3.82 1.07
C LYS A 107 17.68 4.72 2.22
N VAL A 108 17.48 4.13 3.39
CA VAL A 108 17.17 4.86 4.62
C VAL A 108 18.47 5.41 5.20
N LYS A 109 18.52 6.71 5.47
CA LYS A 109 19.60 7.41 6.16
C LYS A 109 19.11 7.82 7.54
N GLU A 110 20.00 8.40 8.35
CA GLU A 110 19.69 8.82 9.71
C GLU A 110 18.46 9.74 9.82
N ASN A 111 18.27 10.65 8.86
CA ASN A 111 17.16 11.63 8.87
C ASN A 111 16.42 11.76 7.53
N SER A 112 16.65 10.86 6.57
CA SER A 112 16.02 10.95 5.24
C SER A 112 15.93 9.60 4.56
N VAL A 113 15.16 9.54 3.48
CA VAL A 113 15.11 8.38 2.59
C VAL A 113 15.43 8.83 1.17
N ASP A 114 16.41 8.19 0.55
CA ASP A 114 16.68 8.37 -0.88
C ASP A 114 15.88 7.35 -1.68
N TYR A 115 15.33 7.78 -2.82
CA TYR A 115 14.68 6.90 -3.80
C TYR A 115 15.36 7.04 -5.16
N PHE A 116 15.64 5.92 -5.81
CA PHE A 116 16.33 5.89 -7.10
C PHE A 116 15.84 4.72 -7.95
N TYR A 117 16.10 4.80 -9.25
CA TYR A 117 15.75 3.69 -10.14
C TYR A 117 16.74 2.52 -9.94
N PRO A 118 16.27 1.27 -10.05
CA PRO A 118 17.18 0.13 -10.06
C PRO A 118 18.26 0.29 -11.13
N GLY A 119 19.53 0.11 -10.75
CA GLY A 119 20.68 0.23 -11.66
C GLY A 119 21.21 1.65 -11.92
N THR A 120 20.68 2.69 -11.26
CA THR A 120 21.17 4.08 -11.44
C THR A 120 22.09 4.60 -10.34
N GLN A 121 22.37 3.81 -9.31
CA GLN A 121 23.45 4.09 -8.33
C GLN A 121 24.47 2.96 -8.38
N GLY A 122 25.72 3.31 -8.66
CA GLY A 122 26.90 2.45 -8.73
C GLY A 122 28.14 3.24 -8.33
#